data_AF-G5IB81-F1
#
_entry.id   AF-G5IB81-F1
#
_cell.length_a   1.000
_cell.length_b   1.000
_cell.length_c   1.000
_cell.angle_alpha   90.00
_cell.angle_beta   90.00
_cell.angle_gamma   90.00
#
_symmetry.space_group_name_H-M   'P 1'
#
loop_
_entity.id
_entity.type
_entity.pdbx_description
1 polymer ?
#
loop_
_entity_poly.entity_id
_entity_poly.type
_entity_poly.pdbx_seq_one_letter_code
_entity_poly.pdbx_strand_id
1 'polypeptide(L)'
;MAIPIKKYGLRKSRLAEGIETGFTAGEDGVYLTAGEQVHVLRPERLDSAMEACAWGRLVIDGNLPADSVMTVCVYASDEERLVPEQCTRTVDARDLLLYEQRGRYLWLWLEIVGAGEGVIREIQVYTPGDIFLNTFPEIYREQGSFFHRYLSIFSSLYLDFQQKIDALHTRIDLELAPPSVLPVLVDWLGIEVEDSLLGSEDLRNLLREAPYLIRYKGTKGAIERLSGLLLDAEVIVVERGKEHDSDSRFREAANRLYGTGAFDITILAMREYDESLKNRLLCLLDQFKPVRSQVNLVFMRRNSILGGYCYLDINATLHESAAGVLDGGCALDDGDFMKQVNYKKLEREE
;
A
#
# COMPACT_ATOMS: atom_id res chain seq x y z
N MET A 1 39.23 0.58 14.13
CA MET A 1 38.68 0.01 12.89
C MET A 1 37.40 -0.72 13.28
N ALA A 2 36.23 -0.19 12.91
CA ALA A 2 34.98 -0.91 13.15
C ALA A 2 35.03 -2.18 12.28
N ILE A 3 34.99 -3.37 12.90
CA ILE A 3 34.85 -4.61 12.15
C ILE A 3 33.44 -4.52 11.52
N PRO A 4 33.31 -4.50 10.19
CA PRO A 4 32.01 -4.46 9.55
C PRO A 4 31.23 -5.68 10.00
N ILE A 5 30.00 -5.48 10.46
CA ILE A 5 29.09 -6.58 10.75
C ILE A 5 28.85 -7.31 9.44
N LYS A 6 29.41 -8.51 9.33
CA LYS A 6 29.13 -9.37 8.20
C LYS A 6 27.80 -10.04 8.46
N LYS A 7 26.87 -9.83 7.54
CA LYS A 7 25.58 -10.50 7.49
C LYS A 7 25.69 -11.67 6.53
N TYR A 8 25.39 -12.86 7.02
CA TYR A 8 25.29 -14.07 6.22
C TYR A 8 23.82 -14.46 6.15
N GLY A 9 23.23 -14.40 4.96
CA GLY A 9 21.81 -14.72 4.74
C GLY A 9 21.67 -16.02 3.96
N LEU A 10 20.84 -16.93 4.46
CA LEU A 10 20.33 -18.09 3.75
C LEU A 10 18.91 -17.76 3.31
N ARG A 11 18.74 -17.59 2.00
CA ARG A 11 17.45 -17.36 1.34
C ARG A 11 17.05 -18.60 0.55
N LYS A 12 15.90 -18.55 -0.10
CA LYS A 12 15.31 -19.62 -0.93
C LYS A 12 16.30 -20.59 -1.57
N SER A 13 17.26 -20.13 -2.39
CA SER A 13 18.18 -21.04 -3.12
C SER A 13 18.93 -21.98 -2.18
N ARG A 14 19.55 -21.43 -1.13
CA ARG A 14 20.36 -22.21 -0.18
C ARG A 14 19.51 -22.98 0.84
N LEU A 15 18.32 -22.46 1.16
CA LEU A 15 17.38 -23.19 2.01
C LEU A 15 16.81 -24.40 1.25
N ALA A 16 16.47 -24.24 -0.03
CA ALA A 16 15.94 -25.31 -0.87
C ALA A 16 16.94 -26.45 -1.07
N GLU A 17 18.23 -26.13 -1.23
CA GLU A 17 19.32 -27.11 -1.31
C GLU A 17 19.53 -27.88 0.00
N GLY A 18 19.13 -27.30 1.13
CA GLY A 18 19.27 -27.90 2.45
C GLY A 18 18.07 -28.72 2.92
N ILE A 19 17.06 -28.94 2.07
CA ILE A 19 15.88 -29.72 2.46
C ILE A 19 16.25 -31.20 2.56
N GLU A 20 16.13 -31.78 3.76
CA GLU A 20 16.27 -33.24 3.93
C GLU A 20 14.90 -33.93 3.91
N THR A 21 13.93 -33.45 4.70
CA THR A 21 12.59 -34.06 4.80
C THR A 21 11.52 -33.01 5.14
N GLY A 22 10.28 -33.26 4.73
CA GLY A 22 9.13 -32.47 5.17
C GLY A 22 9.03 -31.03 4.67
N PHE A 23 9.92 -30.59 3.80
CA PHE A 23 9.89 -29.23 3.27
C PHE A 23 9.65 -29.21 1.76
N THR A 24 8.94 -28.19 1.30
CA THR A 24 8.77 -27.87 -0.12
C THR A 24 9.28 -26.45 -0.38
N ALA A 25 10.05 -26.26 -1.46
CA ALA A 25 10.49 -24.94 -1.86
C ALA A 25 9.35 -24.19 -2.55
N GLY A 26 8.99 -23.00 -2.06
CA GLY A 26 7.99 -22.12 -2.67
C GLY A 26 8.60 -20.84 -3.26
N GLU A 27 7.76 -19.83 -3.53
CA GLU A 27 8.23 -18.57 -4.16
C GLU A 27 9.13 -17.74 -3.23
N ASP A 28 8.73 -17.57 -1.97
CA ASP A 28 9.39 -16.67 -1.00
C ASP A 28 10.22 -17.38 0.09
N GLY A 29 10.28 -18.70 0.07
CA GLY A 29 10.90 -19.48 1.16
C GLY A 29 10.64 -20.97 1.06
N VAL A 30 10.78 -21.65 2.19
CA VAL A 30 10.58 -23.09 2.31
C VAL A 30 9.36 -23.35 3.22
N TYR A 31 8.41 -24.14 2.72
CA TYR A 31 7.12 -24.41 3.34
C TYR A 31 7.09 -25.81 3.95
N LEU A 32 6.48 -25.94 5.12
CA LEU A 32 6.19 -27.23 5.74
C LEU A 32 5.21 -28.00 4.86
N THR A 33 5.53 -29.26 4.58
CA THR A 33 4.71 -30.11 3.72
C THR A 33 3.48 -30.56 4.49
N ALA A 34 2.30 -30.28 3.95
CA ALA A 34 1.04 -30.68 4.55
C ALA A 34 0.95 -32.22 4.68
N GLY A 35 0.73 -32.71 5.91
CA GLY A 35 0.62 -34.14 6.22
C GLY A 35 1.88 -34.78 6.81
N GLU A 36 3.04 -34.11 6.74
CA GLU A 36 4.23 -34.53 7.47
C GLU A 36 4.28 -33.91 8.86
N GLN A 37 4.75 -34.68 9.84
CA GLN A 37 4.85 -34.29 11.26
C GLN A 37 6.26 -33.82 11.63
N VAL A 38 7.27 -34.18 10.83
CA VAL A 38 8.68 -33.91 11.07
C VAL A 38 9.25 -33.28 9.81
N HIS A 39 9.90 -32.15 9.98
CA HIS A 39 10.47 -31.38 8.88
C HIS A 39 11.92 -31.04 9.25
N VAL A 40 12.87 -31.48 8.42
CA VAL A 40 14.30 -31.33 8.68
C VAL A 40 14.97 -30.51 7.59
N LEU A 41 15.66 -29.45 8.03
CA LEU A 41 16.41 -28.53 7.18
C LEU A 41 17.87 -28.48 7.62
N ARG A 42 18.77 -28.83 6.71
CA ARG A 42 20.21 -28.80 6.87
C ARG A 42 20.85 -27.99 5.74
N PRO A 43 20.81 -26.64 5.83
CA PRO A 43 21.42 -25.79 4.83
C PRO A 43 22.94 -26.01 4.74
N GLU A 44 23.50 -25.64 3.59
CA GLU A 44 24.94 -25.65 3.39
C GLU A 44 25.67 -24.77 4.42
N ARG A 45 26.91 -25.15 4.74
CA ARG A 45 27.76 -24.41 5.69
C ARG A 45 27.89 -22.93 5.31
N LEU A 46 27.84 -22.07 6.31
CA LEU A 46 28.22 -20.67 6.16
C LEU A 46 29.74 -20.55 6.34
N ASP A 47 30.42 -19.94 5.37
CA ASP A 47 31.87 -19.69 5.43
C ASP A 47 32.15 -18.21 5.72
N SER A 48 32.79 -17.94 6.84
CA SER A 48 33.20 -16.58 7.21
C SER A 48 34.46 -16.11 6.47
N ALA A 49 35.20 -17.05 5.84
CA ALA A 49 36.54 -16.91 5.27
C ALA A 49 37.60 -16.43 6.27
N MET A 50 37.33 -16.51 7.58
CA MET A 50 38.23 -16.09 8.65
C MET A 50 38.37 -17.23 9.66
N GLU A 51 39.60 -17.63 9.98
CA GLU A 51 39.84 -18.57 11.06
C GLU A 51 39.44 -17.98 12.42
N ALA A 52 38.96 -18.84 13.32
CA ALA A 52 38.46 -18.51 14.65
C ALA A 52 37.39 -17.39 14.65
N CYS A 53 36.58 -17.31 13.59
CA CYS A 53 35.51 -16.32 13.51
C CYS A 53 34.49 -16.54 14.63
N ALA A 54 34.26 -15.52 15.45
CA ALA A 54 33.17 -15.56 16.41
C ALA A 54 31.84 -15.34 15.69
N TRP A 55 30.82 -16.11 16.05
CA TRP A 55 29.45 -15.93 15.57
C TRP A 55 28.63 -15.17 16.62
N GLY A 56 27.66 -14.36 16.18
CA GLY A 56 27.01 -13.35 17.01
C GLY A 56 25.55 -13.67 17.30
N ARG A 57 24.66 -13.43 16.33
CA ARG A 57 23.21 -13.64 16.47
C ARG A 57 22.68 -14.38 15.26
N LEU A 58 21.88 -15.42 15.49
CA LEU A 58 21.12 -16.17 14.51
C LEU A 58 19.66 -15.75 14.62
N VAL A 59 19.08 -15.27 13.53
CA VAL A 59 17.67 -14.90 13.43
C VAL A 59 17.01 -15.74 12.35
N ILE A 60 15.92 -16.41 12.71
CA ILE A 60 15.11 -17.21 11.80
C ILE A 60 13.80 -16.47 11.58
N ASP A 61 13.59 -15.97 10.37
CA ASP A 61 12.33 -15.37 9.95
C ASP A 61 11.42 -16.45 9.35
N GLY A 62 10.32 -16.72 10.04
CA GLY A 62 9.34 -17.70 9.64
C GLY A 62 8.07 -17.66 10.46
N ASN A 63 6.99 -18.14 9.87
CA ASN A 63 5.74 -18.38 10.56
C ASN A 63 5.55 -19.89 10.71
N LEU A 64 5.61 -20.37 11.94
CA LEU A 64 5.41 -21.77 12.29
C LEU A 64 4.04 -21.93 12.96
N PRO A 65 3.36 -23.08 12.78
CA PRO A 65 2.08 -23.34 13.43
C PRO A 65 2.24 -23.36 14.96
N ALA A 66 1.18 -22.98 15.67
CA ALA A 66 1.22 -22.80 17.14
C ALA A 66 1.60 -24.09 17.90
N ASP A 67 1.26 -25.25 17.34
CA ASP A 67 1.50 -26.57 17.94
C ASP A 67 2.82 -27.21 17.46
N SER A 68 3.72 -26.43 16.86
CA SER A 68 5.03 -26.93 16.42
C SER A 68 6.17 -26.56 17.37
N VAL A 69 7.14 -27.45 17.46
CA VAL A 69 8.38 -27.26 18.22
C VAL A 69 9.55 -27.22 17.25
N MET A 70 10.28 -26.10 17.22
CA MET A 70 11.49 -25.96 16.43
C MET A 70 12.73 -26.20 17.29
N THR A 71 13.56 -27.17 16.91
CA THR A 71 14.89 -27.40 17.51
C THR A 71 15.96 -26.89 16.56
N VAL A 72 16.82 -26.01 17.05
CA VAL A 72 17.94 -25.46 16.29
C VAL A 72 19.24 -25.99 16.88
N CYS A 73 20.00 -26.69 16.05
CA CYS A 73 21.33 -27.19 16.36
C CYS A 73 22.37 -26.35 15.62
N VAL A 74 23.33 -25.80 16.36
CA VAL A 74 24.38 -24.93 15.82
C VAL A 74 25.75 -25.49 16.19
N TYR A 75 26.66 -25.49 15.22
CA TYR A 75 28.05 -25.89 15.41
C TYR A 75 28.98 -25.01 14.58
N ALA A 76 30.05 -24.50 15.20
CA ALA A 76 31.10 -23.76 14.52
C ALA A 76 32.45 -24.46 14.65
N SER A 77 33.24 -24.48 13.58
CA SER A 77 34.59 -25.07 13.56
C SER A 77 35.45 -24.46 12.45
N ASP A 78 36.77 -24.43 12.67
CA ASP A 78 37.75 -24.03 11.65
C ASP A 78 38.03 -25.15 10.64
N GLU A 79 37.93 -26.40 11.07
CA GLU A 79 38.00 -27.55 10.18
C GLU A 79 36.69 -27.70 9.42
N GLU A 80 36.74 -28.02 8.12
CA GLU A 80 35.58 -28.30 7.27
C GLU A 80 34.98 -29.69 7.58
N ARG A 81 34.69 -29.93 8.86
CA ARG A 81 34.17 -31.20 9.36
C ARG A 81 33.09 -30.95 10.40
N LEU A 82 31.91 -31.49 10.12
CA LEU A 82 30.80 -31.49 11.06
C LEU A 82 31.01 -32.59 12.13
N VAL A 83 30.93 -32.21 13.40
CA VAL A 83 30.91 -33.15 14.54
C VAL A 83 29.57 -33.01 15.27
N PRO A 84 28.58 -33.87 14.99
CA PRO A 84 27.21 -33.71 15.50
C PRO A 84 27.08 -33.71 17.03
N GLU A 85 28.02 -34.34 17.74
CA GLU A 85 28.04 -34.46 19.21
C GLU A 85 28.37 -33.13 19.91
N GLN A 86 29.00 -32.20 19.20
CA GLN A 86 29.38 -30.89 19.74
C GLN A 86 28.39 -29.77 19.36
N CYS A 87 27.28 -30.12 18.69
CA CYS A 87 26.24 -29.16 18.36
C CYS A 87 25.54 -28.66 19.63
N THR A 88 25.46 -27.33 19.78
CA THR A 88 24.59 -26.72 20.80
C THR A 88 23.16 -26.75 20.30
N ARG A 89 22.27 -27.40 21.07
CA ARG A 89 20.85 -27.54 20.73
C ARG A 89 20.00 -26.61 21.57
N THR A 90 19.15 -25.83 20.93
CA THR A 90 18.18 -24.96 21.60
C THR A 90 16.79 -25.22 21.04
N VAL A 91 15.80 -25.28 21.93
CA VAL A 91 14.40 -25.53 21.58
C VAL A 91 13.63 -24.21 21.55
N ASP A 92 12.76 -24.08 20.55
CA ASP A 92 11.85 -22.96 20.26
C ASP A 92 12.53 -21.58 20.18
N ALA A 93 13.74 -21.54 19.62
CA ALA A 93 14.51 -20.32 19.53
C ALA A 93 14.55 -19.78 18.10
N ARG A 94 13.72 -18.77 17.82
CA ARG A 94 13.79 -17.98 16.58
C ARG A 94 14.95 -16.99 16.56
N ASP A 95 15.44 -16.63 17.73
CA ASP A 95 16.54 -15.69 17.94
C ASP A 95 17.53 -16.28 18.94
N LEU A 96 18.77 -16.46 18.50
CA LEU A 96 19.81 -17.20 19.21
C LEU A 96 21.10 -16.39 19.24
N LEU A 97 21.67 -16.21 20.43
CA LEU A 97 23.00 -15.62 20.61
C LEU A 97 24.06 -16.72 20.54
N LEU A 98 25.00 -16.59 19.61
CA LEU A 98 26.03 -17.58 19.28
C LEU A 98 27.42 -17.24 19.85
N TYR A 99 27.50 -16.44 20.92
CA TYR A 99 28.77 -15.91 21.45
C TYR A 99 29.81 -16.97 21.84
N GLU A 100 29.39 -18.18 22.17
CA GLU A 100 30.27 -19.31 22.51
C GLU A 100 30.78 -20.05 21.26
N GLN A 101 30.17 -19.82 20.10
CA GLN A 101 30.50 -20.49 18.84
C GLN A 101 31.62 -19.74 18.11
N ARG A 102 32.75 -20.43 17.91
CA ARG A 102 33.92 -19.89 17.20
C ARG A 102 34.40 -20.87 16.15
N GLY A 103 34.62 -20.39 14.93
CA GLY A 103 35.16 -21.16 13.83
C GLY A 103 34.83 -20.56 12.48
N ARG A 104 35.67 -20.83 11.48
CA ARG A 104 35.51 -20.36 10.11
C ARG A 104 34.16 -20.76 9.51
N TYR A 105 33.75 -22.00 9.73
CA TYR A 105 32.53 -22.58 9.19
C TYR A 105 31.46 -22.68 10.27
N LEU A 106 30.21 -22.39 9.90
CA LEU A 106 29.04 -22.56 10.74
C LEU A 106 28.04 -23.50 10.07
N TRP A 107 27.67 -24.55 10.77
CA TRP A 107 26.62 -25.48 10.38
C TRP A 107 25.37 -25.22 11.19
N LEU A 108 24.24 -25.27 10.49
CA LEU A 108 22.92 -25.13 11.06
C LEU A 108 22.12 -26.38 10.73
N TRP A 109 21.39 -26.87 11.71
CA TRP A 109 20.42 -27.94 11.52
C TRP A 109 19.15 -27.56 12.26
N LEU A 110 18.06 -27.45 11.52
CA LEU A 110 16.74 -27.16 12.05
C LEU A 110 15.87 -28.41 11.92
N GLU A 111 15.22 -28.76 13.02
CA GLU A 111 14.24 -29.84 13.09
C GLU A 111 12.94 -29.25 13.63
N ILE A 112 11.87 -29.29 12.85
CA ILE A 112 10.55 -28.82 13.25
C ILE A 112 9.66 -30.04 13.37
N VAL A 113 9.01 -30.18 14.53
CA VAL A 113 8.04 -31.24 14.78
C VAL A 113 6.69 -30.59 15.04
N GLY A 114 5.69 -30.92 14.23
CA GLY A 114 4.32 -30.42 14.37
C GLY A 114 3.51 -30.59 13.10
N ALA A 115 2.19 -30.63 13.23
CA ALA A 115 1.28 -30.66 12.09
C ALA A 115 0.78 -29.25 11.78
N GLY A 116 0.89 -28.82 10.52
CA GLY A 116 0.30 -27.56 10.07
C GLY A 116 1.04 -26.94 8.90
N GLU A 117 0.50 -25.83 8.41
CA GLU A 117 1.14 -25.01 7.40
C GLU A 117 2.05 -23.98 8.08
N GLY A 118 3.25 -23.84 7.56
CA GLY A 118 4.22 -22.85 8.02
C GLY A 118 5.32 -22.64 7.00
N VAL A 119 6.04 -21.54 7.16
CA VAL A 119 7.04 -21.08 6.19
C VAL A 119 8.26 -20.54 6.92
N ILE A 120 9.45 -20.91 6.43
CA ILE A 120 10.72 -20.27 6.76
C ILE A 120 11.15 -19.46 5.54
N ARG A 121 11.28 -18.15 5.70
CA ARG A 121 11.62 -17.23 4.60
C ARG A 121 13.13 -17.01 4.50
N GLU A 122 13.74 -16.63 5.61
CA GLU A 122 15.14 -16.27 5.66
C GLU A 122 15.78 -16.68 6.99
N ILE A 123 17.01 -17.18 6.93
CA ILE A 123 17.85 -17.38 8.10
C ILE A 123 19.03 -16.43 7.98
N GLN A 124 19.24 -15.59 9.00
CA GLN A 124 20.28 -14.57 9.02
C GLN A 124 21.23 -14.82 10.19
N VAL A 125 22.53 -14.86 9.90
CA VAL A 125 23.58 -14.93 10.91
C VAL A 125 24.43 -13.68 10.86
N TYR A 126 24.57 -13.05 12.00
CA TYR A 126 25.39 -11.88 12.21
C TYR A 126 26.67 -12.29 12.94
N THR A 127 27.82 -11.84 12.45
CA THR A 127 29.03 -11.81 13.27
C THR A 127 28.79 -10.93 14.50
N PRO A 128 29.40 -11.21 15.65
CA PRO A 128 29.31 -10.38 16.84
C PRO A 128 29.97 -9.05 16.52
N GLY A 129 29.15 -8.11 16.07
CA GLY A 129 29.52 -6.73 15.95
C GLY A 129 29.18 -6.08 17.27
N ASP A 130 30.17 -5.99 18.13
CA ASP A 130 30.07 -5.02 19.20
C ASP A 130 30.28 -3.62 18.62
N ILE A 131 29.27 -3.12 17.91
CA ILE A 131 29.25 -1.73 17.42
C ILE A 131 29.58 -0.80 18.59
N PHE A 132 28.98 -1.08 19.75
CA PHE A 132 29.20 -0.33 20.96
C PHE A 132 30.55 -0.65 21.63
N LEU A 133 30.94 -1.90 21.87
CA LEU A 133 32.21 -2.21 22.59
C LEU A 133 33.43 -1.66 21.84
N ASN A 134 33.43 -1.71 20.51
CA ASN A 134 34.53 -1.17 19.69
C ASN A 134 34.65 0.36 19.75
N THR A 135 33.60 1.05 20.20
CA THR A 135 33.62 2.51 20.40
C THR A 135 34.31 2.88 21.72
N PHE A 136 34.37 1.96 22.69
CA PHE A 136 35.03 2.19 23.97
C PHE A 136 36.55 1.96 23.92
N PRO A 137 37.33 2.55 24.84
CA PRO A 137 38.76 2.27 24.99
C PRO A 137 39.05 0.78 25.26
N GLU A 138 40.25 0.31 24.90
CA GLU A 138 40.65 -1.10 24.97
C GLU A 138 40.51 -1.73 26.37
N ILE A 139 40.67 -0.93 27.43
CA ILE A 139 40.55 -1.36 28.83
C ILE A 139 39.14 -1.90 29.13
N TYR A 140 38.12 -1.46 28.39
CA TYR A 140 36.74 -1.90 28.55
C TYR A 140 36.32 -2.97 27.53
N ARG A 141 37.20 -3.37 26.60
CA ARG A 141 36.90 -4.35 25.54
C ARG A 141 37.15 -5.80 25.97
N GLU A 142 36.86 -6.12 27.22
CA GLU A 142 36.99 -7.48 27.73
C GLU A 142 35.87 -8.36 27.18
N GLN A 143 36.25 -9.27 26.28
CA GLN A 143 35.36 -10.28 25.69
C GLN A 143 34.83 -11.23 26.77
N GLY A 144 33.51 -11.46 26.79
CA GLY A 144 32.85 -12.33 27.77
C GLY A 144 32.61 -11.70 29.16
N SER A 145 33.03 -10.46 29.38
CA SER A 145 32.72 -9.72 30.61
C SER A 145 31.21 -9.44 30.76
N PHE A 146 30.76 -9.09 31.98
CA PHE A 146 29.40 -8.60 32.21
C PHE A 146 29.09 -7.38 31.32
N PHE A 147 30.06 -6.48 31.17
CA PHE A 147 29.91 -5.28 30.36
C PHE A 147 29.68 -5.58 28.88
N HIS A 148 30.43 -6.54 28.32
CA HIS A 148 30.21 -7.05 26.97
C HIS A 148 28.78 -7.58 26.81
N ARG A 149 28.34 -8.50 27.69
CA ARG A 149 26.97 -9.07 27.64
C ARG A 149 25.86 -8.02 27.78
N TYR A 150 26.06 -7.01 28.62
CA TYR A 150 25.12 -5.91 28.79
C TYR A 150 25.01 -5.08 27.50
N LEU A 151 26.15 -4.68 26.92
CA LEU A 151 26.16 -3.92 25.66
C LEU A 151 25.61 -4.71 24.48
N SER A 152 25.78 -6.03 24.47
CA SER A 152 25.22 -6.91 23.45
C SER A 152 23.70 -6.76 23.30
N ILE A 153 22.97 -6.54 24.40
CA ILE A 153 21.51 -6.31 24.36
C ILE A 153 21.20 -5.04 23.55
N PHE A 154 21.92 -3.95 23.81
CA PHE A 154 21.75 -2.70 23.08
C PHE A 154 22.24 -2.79 21.64
N SER A 155 23.34 -3.51 21.38
CA SER A 155 23.78 -3.83 20.02
C SER A 155 22.68 -4.55 19.24
N SER A 156 22.01 -5.52 19.87
CA SER A 156 20.91 -6.26 19.27
C SER A 156 19.73 -5.36 18.91
N LEU A 157 19.26 -4.53 19.86
CA LEU A 157 18.19 -3.57 19.62
C LEU A 157 18.55 -2.56 18.52
N TYR A 158 19.79 -2.06 18.52
CA TYR A 158 20.27 -1.14 17.50
C TYR A 158 20.26 -1.79 16.12
N LEU A 159 20.69 -3.06 16.01
CA LEU A 159 20.63 -3.80 14.75
C LEU A 159 19.18 -3.95 14.25
N ASP A 160 18.23 -4.23 15.13
CA ASP A 160 16.82 -4.32 14.76
C ASP A 160 16.29 -2.98 14.23
N PHE A 161 16.69 -1.86 14.85
CA PHE A 161 16.37 -0.53 14.32
C PHE A 161 17.05 -0.25 12.99
N GLN A 162 18.33 -0.59 12.85
CA GLN A 162 19.07 -0.39 11.61
C GLN A 162 18.41 -1.16 10.46
N GLN A 163 17.99 -2.40 10.68
CA GLN A 163 17.27 -3.18 9.68
C GLN A 163 15.94 -2.51 9.28
N LYS A 164 15.19 -1.98 10.24
CA LYS A 164 13.95 -1.24 9.95
C LYS A 164 14.23 0.02 9.14
N ILE A 165 15.30 0.75 9.47
CA ILE A 165 15.75 1.95 8.76
C ILE A 165 16.18 1.60 7.33
N ASP A 166 17.00 0.57 7.18
CA ASP A 166 17.48 0.10 5.88
C ASP A 166 16.31 -0.33 5.00
N ALA A 167 15.24 -0.90 5.57
CA ALA A 167 14.01 -1.28 4.86
C ALA A 167 13.03 -0.12 4.61
N LEU A 168 13.32 1.11 5.05
CA LEU A 168 12.39 2.25 4.86
C LEU A 168 12.17 2.57 3.39
N HIS A 169 13.18 2.40 2.53
CA HIS A 169 13.04 2.67 1.09
C HIS A 169 11.90 1.86 0.47
N THR A 170 11.73 0.59 0.86
CA THR A 170 10.64 -0.28 0.41
C THR A 170 9.27 0.18 0.90
N ARG A 171 9.22 0.85 2.06
CA ARG A 171 7.96 1.35 2.65
C ARG A 171 7.50 2.69 2.06
N ILE A 172 8.42 3.46 1.48
CA ILE A 172 8.12 4.74 0.83
C ILE A 172 7.80 4.54 -0.66
N ASP A 173 8.23 3.41 -1.24
CA ASP A 173 7.87 3.03 -2.60
C ASP A 173 6.36 2.82 -2.74
N LEU A 174 5.72 3.56 -3.64
CA LEU A 174 4.26 3.55 -3.85
C LEU A 174 3.72 2.18 -4.27
N GLU A 175 4.54 1.35 -4.93
CA GLU A 175 4.12 0.03 -5.41
C GLU A 175 4.24 -1.05 -4.33
N LEU A 176 5.24 -0.94 -3.47
CA LEU A 176 5.56 -1.94 -2.45
C LEU A 176 5.03 -1.56 -1.06
N ALA A 177 4.62 -0.32 -0.86
CA ALA A 177 4.13 0.16 0.42
C ALA A 177 2.86 -0.59 0.86
N PRO A 178 2.80 -1.00 2.15
CA PRO A 178 1.60 -1.59 2.72
C PRO A 178 0.47 -0.55 2.80
N PRO A 179 -0.80 -0.96 2.65
CA PRO A 179 -1.94 -0.03 2.63
C PRO A 179 -2.03 0.89 3.85
N SER A 180 -1.60 0.42 5.02
CA SER A 180 -1.62 1.20 6.27
C SER A 180 -0.67 2.40 6.29
N VAL A 181 0.34 2.44 5.41
CA VAL A 181 1.31 3.54 5.33
C VAL A 181 0.90 4.59 4.32
N LEU A 182 0.02 4.26 3.36
CA LEU A 182 -0.42 5.18 2.31
C LEU A 182 -1.07 6.47 2.87
N PRO A 183 -1.97 6.43 3.86
CA PRO A 183 -2.56 7.66 4.43
C PRO A 183 -1.50 8.59 5.04
N VAL A 184 -0.47 8.03 5.67
CA VAL A 184 0.65 8.80 6.24
C VAL A 184 1.44 9.51 5.15
N LEU A 185 1.67 8.85 4.01
CA LEU A 185 2.36 9.47 2.87
C LEU A 185 1.53 10.60 2.25
N VAL A 186 0.21 10.45 2.23
CA VAL A 186 -0.71 11.48 1.72
C VAL A 186 -0.74 12.69 2.66
N ASP A 187 -0.76 12.45 3.98
CA ASP A 187 -0.66 13.47 5.01
C ASP A 187 0.67 14.26 4.93
N TRP A 188 1.79 13.59 4.66
CA TRP A 188 3.08 14.25 4.43
C TRP A 188 3.07 15.22 3.25
N LEU A 189 2.21 14.97 2.26
CA LEU A 189 2.01 15.84 1.11
C LEU A 189 1.00 16.97 1.38
N GLY A 190 0.43 17.02 2.58
CA GLY A 190 -0.54 18.04 3.01
C GLY A 190 -1.92 17.86 2.39
N ILE A 191 -2.29 16.62 2.05
CA ILE A 191 -3.63 16.26 1.60
C ILE A 191 -4.29 15.49 2.73
N GLU A 192 -5.42 15.97 3.20
CA GLU A 192 -6.19 15.31 4.25
C GLU A 192 -7.15 14.31 3.60
N VAL A 193 -7.01 13.02 3.93
CA VAL A 193 -7.94 11.99 3.47
C VAL A 193 -8.49 11.26 4.68
N GLU A 194 -9.81 11.20 4.78
CA GLU A 194 -10.45 10.30 5.76
C GLU A 194 -10.31 8.85 5.27
N ASP A 195 -9.77 7.98 6.13
CA ASP A 195 -9.48 6.56 5.82
C ASP A 195 -10.68 5.77 5.26
N SER A 196 -11.91 6.22 5.51
CA SER A 196 -13.14 5.59 5.01
C SER A 196 -13.52 5.96 3.57
N LEU A 197 -12.85 6.95 2.97
CA LEU A 197 -13.28 7.55 1.71
C LEU A 197 -12.54 6.99 0.48
N LEU A 198 -11.29 6.56 0.59
CA LEU A 198 -10.49 6.09 -0.56
C LEU A 198 -10.00 4.66 -0.38
N GLY A 199 -10.08 3.86 -1.45
CA GLY A 199 -9.45 2.55 -1.49
C GLY A 199 -7.93 2.66 -1.55
N SER A 200 -7.21 1.56 -1.30
CA SER A 200 -5.74 1.52 -1.39
C SER A 200 -5.22 1.88 -2.78
N GLU A 201 -5.93 1.49 -3.83
CA GLU A 201 -5.57 1.81 -5.22
C GLU A 201 -5.81 3.28 -5.56
N ASP A 202 -6.91 3.86 -5.09
CA ASP A 202 -7.22 5.28 -5.29
C ASP A 202 -6.17 6.16 -4.60
N LEU A 203 -5.72 5.78 -3.39
CA LEU A 203 -4.64 6.45 -2.66
C LEU A 203 -3.31 6.36 -3.42
N ARG A 204 -2.97 5.21 -4.00
CA ARG A 204 -1.76 5.05 -4.81
C ARG A 204 -1.79 5.93 -6.05
N ASN A 205 -2.92 5.94 -6.75
CA ASN A 205 -3.13 6.79 -7.92
C ASN A 205 -3.04 8.28 -7.56
N LEU A 206 -3.64 8.68 -6.43
CA LEU A 206 -3.53 10.04 -5.91
C LEU A 206 -2.09 10.40 -5.58
N LEU A 207 -1.34 9.53 -4.91
CA LEU A 207 0.07 9.75 -4.57
C LEU A 207 0.97 9.89 -5.82
N ARG A 208 0.68 9.15 -6.90
CA ARG A 208 1.42 9.29 -8.17
C ARG A 208 1.21 10.67 -8.81
N GLU A 209 -0.02 11.18 -8.77
CA GLU A 209 -0.39 12.48 -9.36
C GLU A 209 -0.17 13.67 -8.39
N ALA A 210 0.00 13.41 -7.09
CA ALA A 210 0.10 14.43 -6.04
C ALA A 210 1.19 15.48 -6.31
N PRO A 211 2.41 15.15 -6.80
CA PRO A 211 3.42 16.16 -7.12
C PRO A 211 2.94 17.18 -8.16
N TYR A 212 2.16 16.75 -9.15
CA TYR A 212 1.56 17.63 -10.15
C TYR A 212 0.44 18.46 -9.52
N LEU A 213 -0.48 17.83 -8.79
CA LEU A 213 -1.63 18.48 -8.18
C LEU A 213 -1.22 19.58 -7.17
N ILE A 214 -0.20 19.32 -6.35
CA ILE A 214 0.31 20.27 -5.36
C ILE A 214 0.99 21.44 -6.04
N ARG A 215 1.77 21.20 -7.09
CA ARG A 215 2.48 22.25 -7.83
C ARG A 215 1.53 23.20 -8.55
N TYR A 216 0.41 22.68 -9.07
CA TYR A 216 -0.57 23.45 -9.85
C TYR A 216 -1.86 23.69 -9.07
N LYS A 217 -1.79 23.69 -7.74
CA LYS A 217 -2.94 23.86 -6.84
C LYS A 217 -3.72 25.14 -7.18
N GLY A 218 -5.05 25.04 -7.21
CA GLY A 218 -5.94 26.16 -7.55
C GLY A 218 -6.03 26.51 -9.05
N THR A 219 -5.37 25.77 -9.94
CA THR A 219 -5.55 25.94 -11.39
C THR A 219 -6.67 25.05 -11.93
N LYS A 220 -7.29 25.47 -13.04
CA LYS A 220 -8.24 24.65 -13.81
C LYS A 220 -7.70 23.25 -14.09
N GLY A 221 -6.46 23.15 -14.56
CA GLY A 221 -5.85 21.87 -14.92
C GLY A 221 -5.70 20.90 -13.75
N ALA A 222 -5.35 21.40 -12.56
CA ALA A 222 -5.28 20.57 -11.36
C ALA A 222 -6.67 20.06 -10.92
N ILE A 223 -7.70 20.92 -11.00
CA ILE A 223 -9.08 20.55 -10.67
C ILE A 223 -9.63 19.53 -11.67
N GLU A 224 -9.39 19.72 -12.97
CA GLU A 224 -9.75 18.75 -14.01
C GLU A 224 -9.07 17.41 -13.80
N ARG A 225 -7.77 17.41 -13.47
CA ARG A 225 -6.99 16.20 -13.27
C ARG A 225 -7.42 15.43 -12.02
N LEU A 226 -7.63 16.13 -10.90
CA LEU A 226 -8.13 15.55 -9.66
C LEU A 226 -9.52 14.95 -9.84
N SER A 227 -10.41 15.69 -10.51
CA SER A 227 -11.77 15.23 -10.77
C SER A 227 -11.79 14.03 -11.71
N GLY A 228 -10.98 14.04 -12.77
CA GLY A 228 -10.84 12.93 -13.70
C GLY A 228 -10.28 11.66 -13.03
N LEU A 229 -9.33 11.81 -12.11
CA LEU A 229 -8.74 10.69 -11.36
C LEU A 229 -9.78 9.96 -10.49
N LEU A 230 -10.62 10.71 -9.78
CA LEU A 230 -11.64 10.14 -8.88
C LEU A 230 -12.90 9.66 -9.60
N LEU A 231 -13.30 10.36 -10.66
CA LEU A 231 -14.52 10.06 -11.41
C LEU A 231 -14.30 9.05 -12.53
N ASP A 232 -13.05 8.73 -12.86
CA ASP A 232 -12.67 7.88 -14.01
C ASP A 232 -13.42 8.26 -15.30
N ALA A 233 -13.56 9.58 -15.50
CA ALA A 233 -14.38 10.16 -16.55
C ALA A 233 -13.79 11.48 -17.02
N GLU A 234 -14.12 11.87 -18.25
CA GLU A 234 -13.81 13.21 -18.73
C GLU A 234 -14.66 14.24 -17.98
N VAL A 235 -13.96 15.24 -17.44
CA VAL A 235 -14.54 16.31 -16.64
C VAL A 235 -14.23 17.63 -17.32
N ILE A 236 -15.25 18.47 -17.49
CA ILE A 236 -15.11 19.80 -18.07
C ILE A 236 -15.26 20.81 -16.94
N VAL A 237 -14.24 21.65 -16.76
CA VAL A 237 -14.29 22.75 -15.80
C VAL A 237 -14.64 24.05 -16.51
N VAL A 238 -15.78 24.63 -16.11
CA VAL A 238 -16.29 25.91 -16.58
C VAL A 238 -16.05 26.95 -15.48
N GLU A 239 -15.21 27.93 -15.80
CA GLU A 239 -15.04 29.13 -14.99
C GLU A 239 -15.93 30.21 -15.58
N ARG A 240 -16.67 30.92 -14.73
CA ARG A 240 -17.58 31.94 -15.23
C ARG A 240 -16.86 33.13 -15.89
N GLY A 241 -15.62 33.39 -15.49
CA GLY A 241 -14.84 34.50 -15.99
C GLY A 241 -15.50 35.87 -15.74
N LYS A 242 -14.81 36.95 -16.13
CA LYS A 242 -15.41 38.28 -16.25
C LYS A 242 -16.01 38.45 -17.66
N GLU A 243 -16.84 37.52 -18.11
CA GLU A 243 -17.45 37.67 -19.44
C GLU A 243 -18.48 38.80 -19.43
N HIS A 244 -18.22 39.73 -20.35
CA HIS A 244 -18.89 41.00 -20.54
C HIS A 244 -20.13 40.80 -21.43
N ASP A 245 -20.93 39.77 -21.15
CA ASP A 245 -22.03 39.44 -22.06
C ASP A 245 -23.16 40.48 -21.93
N SER A 246 -23.46 41.12 -23.06
CA SER A 246 -24.33 42.29 -23.14
C SER A 246 -25.81 41.94 -23.12
N ASP A 247 -26.14 40.66 -23.28
CA ASP A 247 -27.51 40.19 -23.43
C ASP A 247 -28.09 39.65 -22.10
N SER A 248 -29.10 40.36 -21.59
CA SER A 248 -29.71 40.11 -20.28
C SER A 248 -30.26 38.69 -20.08
N ARG A 249 -30.78 38.07 -21.15
CA ARG A 249 -31.39 36.72 -21.10
C ARG A 249 -30.35 35.62 -20.93
N PHE A 250 -29.22 35.72 -21.64
CA PHE A 250 -28.11 34.78 -21.49
C PHE A 250 -27.48 34.89 -20.11
N ARG A 251 -27.40 36.11 -19.58
CA ARG A 251 -26.91 36.37 -18.22
C ARG A 251 -27.79 35.72 -17.14
N GLU A 252 -29.11 35.80 -17.24
CA GLU A 252 -30.01 35.14 -16.29
C GLU A 252 -29.90 33.60 -16.33
N ALA A 253 -29.84 33.01 -17.52
CA ALA A 253 -29.66 31.58 -17.69
C ALA A 253 -28.28 31.10 -17.16
N ALA A 254 -27.21 31.84 -17.46
CA ALA A 254 -25.87 31.55 -16.97
C ALA A 254 -25.76 31.68 -15.43
N ASN A 255 -26.42 32.68 -14.84
CA ASN A 255 -26.46 32.85 -13.38
C ASN A 255 -27.13 31.65 -12.70
N ARG A 256 -28.19 31.11 -13.30
CA ARG A 256 -28.92 29.95 -12.77
C ARG A 256 -28.07 28.68 -12.83
N LEU A 257 -27.30 28.49 -13.90
CA LEU A 257 -26.55 27.24 -14.14
C LEU A 257 -25.14 27.24 -13.54
N TYR A 258 -24.47 28.39 -13.45
CA TYR A 258 -23.05 28.44 -13.06
C TYR A 258 -22.77 29.32 -11.83
N GLY A 259 -23.82 29.84 -11.18
CA GLY A 259 -23.71 30.64 -9.95
C GLY A 259 -23.69 32.15 -10.18
N THR A 260 -23.53 32.95 -9.11
CA THR A 260 -23.55 34.44 -9.11
C THR A 260 -22.21 35.11 -8.78
N GLY A 261 -21.22 34.35 -8.30
CA GLY A 261 -19.85 34.80 -8.07
C GLY A 261 -18.99 34.82 -9.33
N ALA A 262 -18.02 35.74 -9.37
CA ALA A 262 -17.06 35.87 -10.46
C ALA A 262 -15.95 34.80 -10.43
N PHE A 263 -15.82 34.08 -9.31
CA PHE A 263 -14.82 33.03 -9.07
C PHE A 263 -15.48 31.67 -8.85
N ASP A 264 -16.75 31.55 -9.19
CA ASP A 264 -17.49 30.29 -9.10
C ASP A 264 -17.02 29.36 -10.22
N ILE A 265 -16.75 28.12 -9.84
CA ILE A 265 -16.23 27.08 -10.71
C ILE A 265 -17.32 26.01 -10.80
N THR A 266 -17.74 25.67 -12.01
CA THR A 266 -18.68 24.57 -12.24
C THR A 266 -17.95 23.42 -12.90
N ILE A 267 -18.02 22.25 -12.28
CA ILE A 267 -17.41 21.02 -12.72
C ILE A 267 -18.51 20.15 -13.32
N LEU A 268 -18.39 19.84 -14.60
CA LEU A 268 -19.34 19.03 -15.34
C LEU A 268 -18.75 17.64 -15.59
N ALA A 269 -19.39 16.60 -15.06
CA ALA A 269 -18.94 15.22 -15.19
C ALA A 269 -19.93 14.39 -16.02
N MET A 270 -19.45 13.69 -17.04
CA MET A 270 -20.26 12.83 -17.92
C MET A 270 -20.48 11.44 -17.32
N ARG A 271 -21.14 11.38 -16.16
CA ARG A 271 -21.36 10.15 -15.40
C ARG A 271 -22.71 10.16 -14.69
N GLU A 272 -23.21 8.97 -14.35
CA GLU A 272 -24.37 8.82 -13.48
C GLU A 272 -24.10 9.38 -12.07
N TYR A 273 -25.18 9.75 -11.40
CA TYR A 273 -25.13 10.38 -10.09
C TYR A 273 -24.79 9.36 -9.00
N ASP A 274 -23.73 9.63 -8.24
CA ASP A 274 -23.34 8.87 -7.06
C ASP A 274 -23.04 9.84 -5.90
N GLU A 275 -23.85 9.77 -4.84
CA GLU A 275 -23.71 10.59 -3.64
C GLU A 275 -22.36 10.35 -2.94
N SER A 276 -21.88 9.11 -2.91
CA SER A 276 -20.64 8.76 -2.22
C SER A 276 -19.43 9.38 -2.92
N LEU A 277 -19.39 9.31 -4.25
CA LEU A 277 -18.33 9.90 -5.06
C LEU A 277 -18.37 11.43 -5.02
N LYS A 278 -19.57 12.01 -5.06
CA LYS A 278 -19.76 13.46 -4.92
C LYS A 278 -19.18 14.00 -3.62
N ASN A 279 -19.51 13.39 -2.49
CA ASN A 279 -19.03 13.86 -1.18
C ASN A 279 -17.51 13.73 -1.06
N ARG A 280 -16.94 12.64 -1.56
CA ARG A 280 -15.49 12.41 -1.63
C ARG A 280 -14.78 13.47 -2.45
N LEU A 281 -15.29 13.73 -3.65
CA LEU A 281 -14.71 14.72 -4.55
C LEU A 281 -14.83 16.14 -3.99
N LEU A 282 -15.97 16.50 -3.38
CA LEU A 282 -16.14 17.81 -2.75
C LEU A 282 -15.17 18.03 -1.58
N CYS A 283 -14.94 17.01 -0.75
CA CYS A 283 -13.97 17.08 0.36
C CYS A 283 -12.55 17.35 -0.16
N LEU A 284 -12.13 16.63 -1.20
CA LEU A 284 -10.81 16.84 -1.81
C LEU A 284 -10.73 18.19 -2.54
N LEU A 285 -11.76 18.56 -3.30
CA LEU A 285 -11.79 19.84 -4.02
C LEU A 285 -11.74 21.04 -3.07
N ASP A 286 -12.31 20.94 -1.88
CA ASP A 286 -12.23 22.01 -0.87
C ASP A 286 -10.78 22.30 -0.47
N GLN A 287 -9.92 21.28 -0.47
CA GLN A 287 -8.49 21.42 -0.19
C GLN A 287 -7.72 22.01 -1.37
N PHE A 288 -8.14 21.78 -2.62
CA PHE A 288 -7.43 22.22 -3.83
C PHE A 288 -7.96 23.53 -4.45
N LYS A 289 -9.16 23.99 -4.08
CA LYS A 289 -9.78 25.17 -4.66
C LYS A 289 -9.11 26.48 -4.21
N PRO A 290 -9.12 27.52 -5.05
CA PRO A 290 -8.71 28.85 -4.64
C PRO A 290 -9.59 29.40 -3.50
N VAL A 291 -9.00 30.27 -2.69
CA VAL A 291 -9.73 30.97 -1.63
C VAL A 291 -10.85 31.81 -2.25
N ARG A 292 -12.07 31.70 -1.70
CA ARG A 292 -13.32 32.36 -2.17
C ARG A 292 -13.99 31.76 -3.40
N SER A 293 -13.47 30.69 -4.00
CA SER A 293 -14.20 29.96 -5.05
C SER A 293 -15.24 29.03 -4.43
N GLN A 294 -16.47 29.08 -4.96
CA GLN A 294 -17.48 28.05 -4.74
C GLN A 294 -17.42 27.04 -5.88
N VAL A 295 -17.47 25.76 -5.53
CA VAL A 295 -17.39 24.66 -6.50
C VAL A 295 -18.76 24.02 -6.63
N ASN A 296 -19.33 24.08 -7.83
CA ASN A 296 -20.58 23.43 -8.16
C ASN A 296 -20.30 22.18 -8.97
N LEU A 297 -20.60 20.99 -8.43
CA LEU A 297 -20.44 19.73 -9.14
C LEU A 297 -21.76 19.29 -9.77
N VAL A 298 -21.75 19.05 -11.08
CA VAL A 298 -22.92 18.67 -11.86
C VAL A 298 -22.64 17.39 -12.64
N PHE A 299 -23.47 16.38 -12.40
CA PHE A 299 -23.45 15.12 -13.13
C PHE A 299 -24.40 15.21 -14.33
N MET A 300 -23.82 15.15 -15.54
CA MET A 300 -24.56 15.25 -16.79
C MET A 300 -25.04 13.88 -17.24
N ARG A 301 -26.34 13.78 -17.55
CA ARG A 301 -26.96 12.60 -18.16
C ARG A 301 -26.99 12.76 -19.68
N ARG A 302 -27.12 11.64 -20.41
CA ARG A 302 -27.25 11.61 -21.88
C ARG A 302 -28.63 12.07 -22.39
N ASN A 303 -29.62 12.20 -21.52
CA ASN A 303 -30.99 12.62 -21.85
C ASN A 303 -31.39 13.84 -21.01
N SER A 304 -30.78 14.99 -21.28
CA SER A 304 -31.06 16.24 -20.55
C SER A 304 -32.11 17.10 -21.25
N ILE A 305 -32.99 17.73 -20.47
CA ILE A 305 -34.00 18.68 -20.97
C ILE A 305 -33.30 19.94 -21.51
N LEU A 306 -33.78 20.45 -22.65
CA LEU A 306 -33.33 21.71 -23.24
C LEU A 306 -33.54 22.87 -22.25
N GLY A 307 -32.51 23.68 -22.04
CA GLY A 307 -32.50 24.77 -21.05
C GLY A 307 -31.86 24.42 -19.70
N GLY A 308 -31.47 23.15 -19.48
CA GLY A 308 -30.59 22.71 -18.39
C GLY A 308 -29.14 22.52 -18.85
N TYR A 309 -28.40 21.62 -18.21
CA TYR A 309 -27.04 21.21 -18.63
C TYR A 309 -27.12 20.26 -19.84
N CYS A 310 -27.52 20.81 -20.99
CA CYS A 310 -27.62 20.13 -22.27
C CYS A 310 -26.78 20.91 -23.31
N TYR A 311 -25.73 20.27 -23.82
CA TYR A 311 -24.80 20.81 -24.79
C TYR A 311 -24.82 19.96 -26.05
N LEU A 312 -24.95 20.62 -27.21
CA LEU A 312 -25.18 19.98 -28.51
C LEU A 312 -24.10 18.94 -28.87
N ASP A 313 -22.84 19.25 -28.63
CA ASP A 313 -21.70 18.39 -28.98
C ASP A 313 -21.36 17.35 -27.91
N ILE A 314 -22.03 17.35 -26.75
CA ILE A 314 -21.62 16.56 -25.58
C ILE A 314 -22.71 15.56 -25.19
N ASN A 315 -23.91 16.02 -24.88
CA ASN A 315 -24.97 15.18 -24.28
C ASN A 315 -26.37 15.41 -24.86
N ALA A 316 -26.50 16.21 -25.93
CA ALA A 316 -27.78 16.36 -26.60
C ALA A 316 -28.09 15.09 -27.40
N THR A 317 -29.17 14.42 -27.02
CA THR A 317 -29.75 13.32 -27.79
C THR A 317 -31.17 13.69 -28.22
N LEU A 318 -31.57 13.25 -29.41
CA LEU A 318 -32.98 13.33 -29.80
C LEU A 318 -33.74 12.31 -28.97
N HIS A 319 -34.83 12.76 -28.34
CA HIS A 319 -35.64 11.90 -27.50
C HIS A 319 -36.26 10.77 -28.35
N GLU A 320 -35.75 9.55 -28.19
CA GLU A 320 -36.42 8.36 -28.70
C GLU A 320 -37.58 8.01 -27.75
N SER A 321 -38.80 8.00 -28.28
CA SER A 321 -39.99 7.59 -27.54
C SER A 321 -39.90 6.10 -27.23
N ALA A 322 -39.38 5.75 -26.05
CA ALA A 322 -39.48 4.40 -25.52
C ALA A 322 -40.94 4.13 -25.12
N ALA A 323 -41.53 3.05 -25.62
CA ALA A 323 -42.84 2.60 -25.17
C ALA A 323 -42.75 2.20 -23.68
N GLY A 324 -43.36 3.01 -22.81
CA GLY A 324 -43.32 2.78 -21.36
C GLY A 324 -44.00 1.47 -20.97
N VAL A 325 -43.27 0.60 -20.27
CA VAL A 325 -43.82 -0.56 -19.55
C VAL A 325 -43.86 -0.19 -18.06
N LEU A 326 -45.06 -0.24 -17.47
CA LEU A 326 -45.42 0.31 -16.16
C LEU A 326 -44.68 -0.28 -14.95
N ASP A 327 -43.92 -1.37 -15.11
CA ASP A 327 -43.30 -2.11 -13.99
C ASP A 327 -41.77 -1.93 -13.91
N GLY A 328 -41.18 -1.08 -14.74
CA GLY A 328 -39.74 -0.99 -14.95
C GLY A 328 -38.99 0.05 -14.12
N GLY A 329 -39.43 0.43 -12.91
CA GLY A 329 -38.64 1.25 -11.97
C GLY A 329 -38.11 2.62 -12.46
N CYS A 330 -38.46 3.07 -13.67
CA CYS A 330 -38.09 4.38 -14.18
C CYS A 330 -38.95 5.44 -13.48
N ALA A 331 -38.30 6.38 -12.80
CA ALA A 331 -38.98 7.56 -12.29
C ALA A 331 -39.56 8.36 -13.48
N LEU A 332 -40.89 8.50 -13.50
CA LEU A 332 -41.61 9.37 -14.41
C LEU A 332 -41.25 10.82 -14.07
N ASP A 333 -40.62 11.52 -15.02
CA ASP A 333 -40.25 12.93 -14.89
C ASP A 333 -41.45 13.81 -15.31
N ASP A 334 -41.65 14.96 -14.65
CA ASP A 334 -42.83 15.86 -14.76
C ASP A 334 -43.15 16.42 -16.17
N GLY A 335 -42.38 16.04 -17.19
CA GLY A 335 -42.60 16.39 -18.60
C GLY A 335 -43.73 15.62 -19.30
N ASP A 336 -44.25 14.56 -18.69
CA ASP A 336 -45.27 13.69 -19.31
C ASP A 336 -46.67 14.32 -19.40
N PHE A 337 -46.89 15.47 -18.74
CA PHE A 337 -48.22 16.08 -18.64
C PHE A 337 -48.67 16.90 -19.86
N MET A 338 -47.82 17.16 -20.86
CA MET A 338 -48.12 18.21 -21.84
C MET A 338 -48.60 17.78 -23.24
N LYS A 339 -49.00 16.52 -23.47
CA LYS A 339 -49.71 16.15 -24.73
C LYS A 339 -50.69 14.98 -24.59
N GLN A 340 -51.79 15.16 -23.86
CA GLN A 340 -53.04 14.44 -24.16
C GLN A 340 -54.29 15.33 -23.99
N VAL A 341 -54.31 16.52 -24.63
CA VAL A 341 -55.60 17.12 -24.99
C VAL A 341 -56.04 16.50 -26.32
N ASN A 342 -56.79 15.41 -26.19
CA ASN A 342 -57.30 14.62 -27.30
C ASN A 342 -58.46 15.38 -27.99
N TYR A 343 -58.16 16.15 -29.05
CA TYR A 343 -59.15 16.76 -29.95
C TYR A 343 -59.80 15.70 -30.85
N LYS A 344 -60.53 14.74 -30.26
CA LYS A 344 -61.27 13.72 -31.03
C LYS A 344 -62.60 13.32 -30.40
N LYS A 345 -63.33 14.30 -29.86
CA LYS A 345 -64.72 14.10 -29.40
C LYS A 345 -65.61 15.30 -29.72
N LEU A 346 -65.62 15.72 -30.98
CA LEU A 346 -66.64 16.60 -31.55
C LEU A 346 -66.81 16.19 -33.01
N GLU A 347 -67.52 15.09 -33.25
CA GLU A 347 -68.29 14.89 -34.48
C GLU A 347 -69.26 13.71 -34.31
N ARG A 348 -70.54 14.07 -34.18
CA ARG A 348 -71.79 13.35 -34.51
C ARG A 348 -72.32 12.24 -33.59
N GLU A 349 -73.29 12.64 -32.77
CA GLU A 349 -74.65 12.07 -32.79
C GLU A 349 -75.63 13.17 -33.25
N GLU A 350 -76.01 13.11 -34.52
CA GLU A 350 -77.41 13.03 -34.99
C GLU A 350 -77.45 11.96 -36.08
#